data_AF-E9H5Z0-F1
#
_entry.id   AF-E9H5Z0-F1
#
_cell.length_a   1.000
_cell.length_b   1.000
_cell.length_c   1.000
_cell.angle_alpha   90.00
_cell.angle_beta   90.00
_cell.angle_gamma   90.00
#
_symmetry.space_group_name_H-M   'P 1'
#
loop_
_entity.id
_entity.type
_entity.pdbx_description
1 polymer ?
#
loop_
_entity_poly.entity_id
_entity_poly.type
_entity_poly.pdbx_seq_one_letter_code
_entity_poly.pdbx_strand_id
1 'polypeptide(L)'
;MQALISVTIFCDRDTSGRFDDWIAHLEAALALGDFDESRKLQLMCSKLYGEAAAEFDTFKLDNPIRGRSYTEVKSWLMKLFHFMETRSQRSVEFNNMSREPEENMRQYANRMRKAFHLAHPLKGTHLDPTTNASREQIMMDRFIEGLQSDIQARLKHKEFPSF
;
A
#
# COMPACT_ATOMS: atom_id res chain seq x y z
N MET A 1 29.26 -9.90 17.02
CA MET A 1 28.22 -10.81 16.49
C MET A 1 26.79 -10.48 16.98
N GLN A 2 26.54 -9.30 17.59
CA GLN A 2 25.20 -8.89 18.06
C GLN A 2 24.39 -8.05 17.06
N ALA A 3 25.01 -7.42 16.06
CA ALA A 3 24.33 -6.53 15.11
C ALA A 3 23.43 -7.26 14.08
N LEU A 4 23.70 -8.54 13.78
CA LEU A 4 22.88 -9.35 12.86
C LEU A 4 21.47 -9.66 13.40
N ILE A 5 21.27 -9.49 14.72
CA ILE A 5 20.06 -9.91 15.44
C ILE A 5 19.03 -8.77 15.55
N SER A 6 19.39 -7.50 15.33
CA SER A 6 18.46 -6.38 15.57
C SER A 6 17.57 -6.01 14.38
N VAL A 7 17.93 -6.38 13.14
CA VAL A 7 17.09 -6.05 11.98
C VAL A 7 15.79 -6.84 12.04
N THR A 8 14.68 -6.12 12.16
CA THR A 8 13.32 -6.66 12.19
C THR A 8 12.98 -7.32 10.85
N ILE A 9 12.03 -8.26 10.88
CA ILE A 9 11.53 -8.88 9.65
C ILE A 9 10.59 -7.90 8.95
N PHE A 10 10.67 -7.81 7.63
CA PHE A 10 9.66 -7.16 6.81
C PHE A 10 8.71 -8.20 6.23
N CYS A 11 7.42 -8.08 6.57
CA CYS A 11 6.35 -8.89 6.02
C CYS A 11 5.22 -7.95 5.61
N ASP A 12 4.81 -8.02 4.34
CA ASP A 12 3.80 -7.15 3.74
C ASP A 12 2.43 -7.18 4.46
N ARG A 13 2.16 -8.25 5.22
CA ARG A 13 0.89 -8.43 5.96
C ARG A 13 0.92 -7.90 7.39
N ASP A 14 2.09 -7.59 7.94
CA ASP A 14 2.20 -7.15 9.33
C ASP A 14 2.15 -5.62 9.39
N THR A 15 1.16 -5.09 10.08
CA THR A 15 0.75 -3.68 10.10
C THR A 15 1.76 -2.72 10.77
N SER A 16 3.03 -3.10 10.94
CA SER A 16 3.91 -2.53 11.95
C SER A 16 5.04 -1.63 11.46
N GLY A 17 5.24 -1.44 10.15
CA GLY A 17 6.26 -0.48 9.70
C GLY A 17 6.27 -0.20 8.21
N ARG A 18 6.52 1.08 7.84
CA ARG A 18 6.74 1.47 6.45
C ARG A 18 8.00 0.76 5.95
N PHE A 19 8.01 0.36 4.68
CA PHE A 19 9.23 -0.18 4.05
C PHE A 19 10.42 0.81 4.19
N ASP A 20 10.12 2.11 4.14
CA ASP A 20 11.08 3.19 4.39
C ASP A 20 11.75 3.09 5.77
N ASP A 21 10.95 2.87 6.83
CA ASP A 21 11.42 2.78 8.22
C ASP A 21 12.23 1.50 8.42
N TRP A 22 11.79 0.40 7.80
CA TRP A 22 12.50 -0.87 7.82
C TRP A 22 13.86 -0.76 7.09
N ILE A 23 13.90 -0.12 5.92
CA ILE A 23 15.15 0.15 5.20
C ILE A 23 16.08 1.04 6.04
N ALA A 24 15.56 2.09 6.67
CA ALA A 24 16.37 2.94 7.54
C ALA A 24 17.00 2.16 8.70
N HIS A 25 16.26 1.23 9.30
CA HIS A 25 16.78 0.34 10.33
C HIS A 25 17.82 -0.65 9.78
N LEU A 26 17.58 -1.24 8.61
CA LEU A 26 18.55 -2.10 7.93
C LEU A 26 19.86 -1.34 7.65
N GLU A 27 19.77 -0.13 7.12
CA GLU A 27 20.92 0.74 6.82
C GLU A 27 21.69 1.11 8.08
N ALA A 28 21.00 1.43 9.17
CA ALA A 28 21.65 1.67 10.47
C ALA A 28 22.41 0.44 10.97
N ALA A 29 21.84 -0.77 10.82
CA ALA A 29 22.50 -2.01 11.19
C ALA A 29 23.71 -2.34 10.29
N LEU A 30 23.59 -2.05 8.99
CA LEU A 30 24.68 -2.19 8.03
C LEU A 30 25.81 -1.20 8.30
N ALA A 31 25.51 0.03 8.72
CA ALA A 31 26.53 1.03 9.06
C ALA A 31 27.32 0.68 10.33
N LEU A 32 26.75 -0.13 11.23
CA LEU A 32 27.40 -0.60 12.46
C LEU A 32 28.31 -1.82 12.25
N GLY A 33 28.31 -2.42 11.06
CA GLY A 33 29.13 -3.59 10.75
C GLY A 33 29.91 -3.43 9.44
N ASP A 34 31.07 -4.06 9.36
CA ASP A 34 31.90 -4.01 8.15
C ASP A 34 31.43 -5.09 7.16
N PHE A 35 30.28 -4.85 6.51
CA PHE A 35 29.65 -5.79 5.59
C PHE A 35 30.12 -5.56 4.14
N ASP A 36 30.58 -6.64 3.49
CA ASP A 36 30.75 -6.66 2.04
C ASP A 36 29.39 -6.68 1.30
N GLU A 37 29.39 -6.30 0.02
CA GLU A 37 28.18 -6.20 -0.82
C GLU A 37 27.36 -7.50 -0.84
N SER A 38 28.01 -8.65 -0.89
CA SER A 38 27.35 -9.96 -0.91
C SER A 38 26.59 -10.22 0.39
N ARG A 39 27.21 -9.89 1.53
CA ARG A 39 26.60 -10.00 2.86
C ARG A 39 25.49 -9.00 3.08
N LYS A 40 25.60 -7.77 2.56
CA LYS A 40 24.51 -6.78 2.62
C LYS A 40 23.26 -7.30 1.91
N LEU A 41 23.45 -7.83 0.70
CA LEU A 41 22.37 -8.45 -0.06
C LEU A 41 21.80 -9.66 0.68
N GLN A 42 22.64 -10.59 1.13
CA GLN A 42 22.20 -11.78 1.86
C GLN A 42 21.37 -11.42 3.10
N LEU A 43 21.81 -10.42 3.88
CA LEU A 43 21.09 -9.94 5.05
C LEU A 43 19.73 -9.36 4.67
N MET A 44 19.68 -8.44 3.69
CA MET A 44 18.43 -7.85 3.20
C MET A 44 17.44 -8.93 2.76
N CYS A 45 17.90 -9.92 1.98
CA CYS A 45 17.06 -11.03 1.50
C CYS A 45 16.54 -11.88 2.65
N SER A 46 17.39 -12.18 3.64
CA SER A 46 17.04 -13.06 4.77
C SER A 46 15.98 -12.46 5.70
N LYS A 47 15.67 -11.18 5.54
CA LYS A 47 14.73 -10.43 6.38
C LYS A 47 13.44 -10.07 5.66
N LEU A 48 13.30 -10.41 4.37
CA LEU A 48 12.04 -10.32 3.63
C LEU A 48 11.24 -11.60 3.79
N TYR A 49 9.95 -11.49 4.11
CA TYR A 49 9.02 -12.61 4.28
C TYR A 49 7.66 -12.32 3.62
N GLY A 50 6.89 -13.38 3.38
CA GLY A 50 5.55 -13.27 2.77
C GLY A 50 5.62 -12.88 1.29
N GLU A 51 4.71 -12.01 0.85
CA GLU A 51 4.65 -11.52 -0.54
C GLU A 51 5.96 -10.87 -0.96
N ALA A 52 6.63 -10.18 -0.04
CA ALA A 52 7.91 -9.52 -0.32
C ALA A 52 9.04 -10.50 -0.62
N ALA A 53 9.03 -11.69 0.00
CA ALA A 53 9.98 -12.75 -0.32
C ALA A 53 9.65 -13.41 -1.68
N ALA A 54 8.36 -13.62 -1.97
CA ALA A 54 7.91 -14.23 -3.22
C ALA A 54 8.22 -13.34 -4.44
N GLU A 55 7.96 -12.04 -4.36
CA GLU A 55 8.32 -11.06 -5.39
C GLU A 55 9.83 -10.98 -5.60
N PHE A 56 10.60 -11.05 -4.51
CA PHE A 56 12.05 -11.09 -4.58
C PHE A 56 12.56 -12.37 -5.26
N ASP A 57 11.96 -13.53 -4.97
CA ASP A 57 12.32 -14.81 -5.60
C ASP A 57 11.95 -14.85 -7.09
N THR A 58 10.80 -14.30 -7.49
CA THR A 58 10.43 -14.10 -8.90
C THR A 58 11.44 -13.20 -9.61
N PHE A 59 11.85 -12.10 -8.97
CA PHE A 59 12.89 -11.22 -9.52
C PHE A 59 14.24 -11.94 -9.73
N LYS A 60 14.62 -12.89 -8.86
CA LYS A 60 15.83 -13.72 -9.06
C LYS A 60 15.77 -14.57 -10.32
N LEU A 61 14.57 -15.06 -10.66
CA LEU A 61 14.35 -15.94 -11.81
C LEU A 61 14.48 -15.16 -13.12
N ASP A 62 13.98 -13.92 -13.15
CA ASP A 62 14.02 -13.06 -14.33
C ASP A 62 15.37 -12.32 -14.49
N ASN A 63 16.09 -12.11 -13.38
CA ASN A 63 17.37 -11.40 -13.37
C ASN A 63 18.36 -12.09 -12.41
N PRO A 64 19.50 -12.61 -12.90
CA PRO A 64 20.49 -13.21 -12.02
C PRO A 64 21.08 -12.14 -11.07
N ILE A 65 20.78 -12.29 -9.77
CA ILE A 65 21.30 -11.41 -8.69
C ILE A 65 22.83 -11.40 -8.61
N ARG A 66 23.48 -12.47 -9.10
CA ARG A 66 24.94 -12.60 -9.14
C ARG A 66 25.53 -11.54 -10.08
N GLY A 67 25.84 -10.36 -9.53
CA GLY A 67 26.43 -9.24 -10.25
C GLY A 67 25.76 -7.88 -10.01
N ARG A 68 24.66 -7.82 -9.25
CA ARG A 68 24.01 -6.56 -8.88
C ARG A 68 24.57 -5.98 -7.58
N SER A 69 24.64 -4.66 -7.51
CA SER A 69 24.99 -3.95 -6.29
C SER A 69 23.83 -3.90 -5.31
N TYR A 70 24.14 -3.79 -4.02
CA TYR A 70 23.15 -3.57 -2.96
C TYR A 70 22.25 -2.36 -3.27
N THR A 71 22.83 -1.26 -3.76
CA THR A 71 22.10 -0.03 -4.09
C THR A 71 21.06 -0.22 -5.20
N GLU A 72 21.37 -1.02 -6.23
CA GLU A 72 20.41 -1.34 -7.30
C GLU A 72 19.23 -2.13 -6.76
N VAL A 73 19.50 -3.19 -5.99
CA VAL A 73 18.46 -4.06 -5.43
C VAL A 73 17.60 -3.29 -4.43
N LYS A 74 18.22 -2.48 -3.55
CA LYS A 74 17.52 -1.57 -2.65
C LYS A 74 16.63 -0.59 -3.41
N SER A 75 17.14 0.05 -4.47
CA SER A 75 16.36 1.02 -5.24
C SER A 75 15.15 0.37 -5.93
N TRP A 76 15.33 -0.86 -6.41
CA TRP A 76 14.23 -1.64 -6.98
C TRP A 76 13.19 -2.02 -5.92
N LEU A 77 13.62 -2.55 -4.77
CA LEU A 77 12.73 -2.86 -3.65
C LEU A 77 12.00 -1.61 -3.14
N MET A 78 12.70 -0.48 -3.05
CA MET A 78 12.08 0.81 -2.74
C MET A 78 11.02 1.14 -3.77
N LYS A 79 11.28 1.07 -5.08
CA LYS A 79 10.22 1.31 -6.09
C LYS A 79 9.01 0.39 -5.93
N LEU A 80 9.23 -0.87 -5.56
CA LEU A 80 8.18 -1.88 -5.46
C LEU A 80 7.36 -1.73 -4.18
N PHE A 81 8.00 -1.47 -3.04
CA PHE A 81 7.36 -1.45 -1.72
C PHE A 81 7.14 -0.03 -1.13
N HIS A 82 7.81 1.02 -1.65
CA HIS A 82 7.50 2.43 -1.32
C HIS A 82 6.13 2.86 -1.87
N PHE A 83 5.65 2.21 -2.94
CA PHE A 83 4.34 2.47 -3.57
C PHE A 83 3.24 1.51 -3.13
N MET A 84 3.56 0.50 -2.32
CA MET A 84 2.56 -0.37 -1.72
C MET A 84 1.96 0.34 -0.50
N GLU A 85 1.14 1.38 -0.74
CA GLU A 85 0.15 1.79 0.25
C GLU A 85 -0.60 0.53 0.68
N THR A 86 -0.41 0.15 1.94
CA THR A 86 -1.06 -1.04 2.48
C THR A 86 -2.56 -0.91 2.31
N ARG A 87 -3.29 -2.03 2.22
CA ARG A 87 -4.76 -2.02 2.19
C ARG A 87 -5.35 -1.19 3.34
N SER A 88 -4.68 -1.20 4.51
CA SER A 88 -5.03 -0.38 5.67
C SER A 88 -4.93 1.12 5.36
N GLN A 89 -3.81 1.58 4.80
CA GLN A 89 -3.63 2.98 4.41
C GLN A 89 -4.60 3.44 3.33
N ARG A 90 -4.84 2.62 2.31
CA ARG A 90 -5.85 2.91 1.27
C ARG A 90 -7.25 3.00 1.86
N SER A 91 -7.57 2.13 2.81
CA SER A 91 -8.84 2.19 3.54
C SER A 91 -8.93 3.45 4.41
N VAL A 92 -7.84 3.85 5.08
CA VAL A 92 -7.79 5.09 5.87
C VAL A 92 -7.94 6.32 4.97
N GLU A 93 -7.26 6.37 3.83
CA GLU A 93 -7.37 7.45 2.86
C GLU A 93 -8.81 7.57 2.35
N PHE A 94 -9.42 6.46 1.93
CA PHE A 94 -10.83 6.42 1.53
C PHE A 94 -11.76 6.87 2.68
N ASN A 95 -11.52 6.38 3.90
CA ASN A 95 -12.33 6.71 5.08
C ASN A 95 -12.08 8.11 5.65
N ASN A 96 -11.09 8.85 5.17
CA ASN A 96 -10.84 10.23 5.57
C ASN A 96 -11.00 11.22 4.41
N MET A 97 -11.40 10.71 3.24
CA MET A 97 -11.53 11.52 2.03
C MET A 97 -12.69 12.51 2.18
N SER A 98 -12.37 13.80 1.99
CA SER A 98 -13.34 14.88 1.90
C SER A 98 -13.14 15.66 0.60
N ARG A 99 -14.18 16.39 0.18
CA ARG A 99 -14.14 17.22 -1.02
C ARG A 99 -13.27 18.45 -0.76
N GLU A 100 -12.27 18.66 -1.61
CA GLU A 100 -11.45 19.86 -1.54
C GLU A 100 -12.25 21.11 -1.96
N PRO A 101 -11.98 22.30 -1.39
CA PRO A 101 -12.77 23.52 -1.67
C PRO A 101 -12.88 23.89 -3.15
N GLU A 102 -11.80 23.69 -3.92
CA GLU A 102 -11.71 24.02 -5.34
C GLU A 102 -12.09 22.84 -6.26
N GLU A 103 -12.24 21.64 -5.71
CA GLU A 103 -12.54 20.42 -6.47
C GLU A 103 -14.02 20.40 -6.85
N ASN A 104 -14.33 20.09 -8.11
CA ASN A 104 -15.73 19.94 -8.53
C ASN A 104 -16.28 18.56 -8.11
N MET A 105 -17.61 18.44 -8.01
CA MET A 105 -18.27 17.20 -7.55
C MET A 105 -17.89 15.95 -8.36
N ARG A 106 -17.66 16.10 -9.67
CA ARG A 106 -17.30 14.99 -10.56
C ARG A 106 -15.86 14.52 -10.31
N GLN A 107 -14.94 15.45 -10.12
CA GLN A 107 -13.55 15.15 -9.76
C GLN A 107 -13.50 14.43 -8.41
N TYR A 108 -14.24 14.93 -7.42
CA TYR A 108 -14.35 14.31 -6.11
C TYR A 108 -14.92 12.89 -6.19
N ALA A 109 -16.02 12.68 -6.93
CA ALA A 109 -16.60 11.34 -7.13
C ALA A 109 -15.62 10.37 -7.81
N ASN A 110 -14.86 10.85 -8.81
CA ASN A 110 -13.85 10.04 -9.48
C ASN A 110 -12.69 9.66 -8.55
N ARG A 111 -12.25 10.59 -7.68
CA ARG A 111 -11.21 10.33 -6.69
C ARG A 111 -11.67 9.33 -5.64
N MET A 112 -12.89 9.47 -5.14
CA MET A 112 -13.53 8.53 -4.22
C MET A 112 -13.63 7.12 -4.83
N ARG A 113 -14.10 7.02 -6.09
CA ARG A 113 -14.19 5.75 -6.82
C ARG A 113 -12.82 5.09 -6.97
N LYS A 114 -11.78 5.87 -7.30
CA LYS A 114 -10.40 5.37 -7.43
C LYS A 114 -9.88 4.85 -6.09
N ALA A 115 -10.00 5.61 -5.01
CA ALA A 115 -9.55 5.21 -3.68
C ALA A 115 -10.29 3.96 -3.18
N PHE A 116 -11.60 3.87 -3.41
CA PHE A 116 -12.39 2.70 -3.06
C PHE A 116 -11.89 1.42 -3.75
N HIS A 117 -11.64 1.47 -5.06
CA HIS A 117 -11.12 0.32 -5.80
C HIS A 117 -9.71 -0.09 -5.35
N LEU A 118 -8.89 0.88 -4.93
CA LEU A 118 -7.57 0.62 -4.36
C LEU A 118 -7.66 -0.04 -2.97
N ALA A 119 -8.60 0.37 -2.12
CA ALA A 119 -8.82 -0.18 -0.78
C ALA A 119 -9.57 -1.52 -0.77
N HIS A 120 -10.45 -1.73 -1.75
CA HIS A 120 -11.30 -2.91 -1.90
C HIS A 120 -11.12 -3.56 -3.28
N PRO A 121 -9.92 -4.10 -3.57
CA PRO A 121 -9.64 -4.74 -4.86
C PRO A 121 -10.56 -5.94 -5.07
N LEU A 122 -11.02 -6.12 -6.31
CA LEU A 122 -11.84 -7.26 -6.70
C LEU A 122 -10.98 -8.51 -6.79
N LYS A 123 -11.42 -9.60 -6.16
CA LYS A 123 -10.83 -10.93 -6.33
C LYS A 123 -11.85 -11.81 -7.05
N GLY A 124 -11.54 -12.20 -8.30
CA GLY A 124 -12.39 -13.05 -9.13
C GLY A 124 -13.12 -12.31 -10.25
N THR A 125 -13.63 -13.07 -11.22
CA THR A 125 -14.07 -12.57 -12.54
C THR A 125 -15.53 -12.10 -12.58
N HIS A 126 -16.33 -12.34 -11.54
CA HIS A 126 -17.73 -11.94 -11.48
C HIS A 126 -18.14 -11.48 -10.09
N LEU A 127 -18.60 -10.23 -9.99
CA LEU A 127 -19.35 -9.75 -8.83
C LEU A 127 -20.81 -10.19 -8.98
N ASP A 128 -21.36 -10.83 -7.96
CA ASP A 128 -22.81 -10.98 -7.90
C ASP A 128 -23.46 -9.58 -7.71
N PRO A 129 -24.71 -9.38 -8.18
CA PRO A 129 -25.39 -8.09 -8.11
C PRO A 129 -25.47 -7.50 -6.69
N THR A 130 -25.60 -8.36 -5.67
CA THR A 130 -25.71 -7.94 -4.26
C THR A 130 -24.38 -7.36 -3.76
N THR A 131 -23.26 -7.99 -4.09
CA THR A 131 -21.93 -7.47 -3.77
C THR A 131 -21.66 -6.16 -4.50
N ASN A 132 -22.09 -6.01 -5.75
CA ASN A 132 -21.93 -4.74 -6.47
C ASN A 132 -22.76 -3.61 -5.83
N ALA A 133 -24.04 -3.86 -5.53
CA ALA A 133 -24.91 -2.89 -4.87
C ALA A 133 -24.36 -2.46 -3.50
N SER A 134 -23.84 -3.40 -2.71
CA SER A 134 -23.21 -3.10 -1.41
C SER A 134 -21.99 -2.19 -1.56
N ARG A 135 -21.19 -2.39 -2.61
CA ARG A 135 -20.01 -1.56 -2.88
C ARG A 135 -20.39 -0.15 -3.32
N GLU A 136 -21.41 -0.02 -4.17
CA GLU A 136 -21.95 1.28 -4.59
C GLU A 136 -22.52 2.05 -3.40
N GLN A 137 -23.24 1.37 -2.50
CA GLN A 137 -23.76 2.01 -1.28
C GLN A 137 -22.63 2.54 -0.40
N ILE A 138 -21.57 1.75 -0.17
CA ILE A 138 -20.40 2.20 0.61
C ILE A 138 -19.76 3.44 -0.03
N MET A 139 -19.55 3.45 -1.34
CA MET A 139 -18.99 4.62 -2.03
C MET A 139 -19.89 5.85 -1.88
N MET A 140 -21.21 5.65 -1.94
CA MET A 140 -22.19 6.72 -1.86
C MET A 140 -22.29 7.33 -0.47
N ASP A 141 -22.38 6.51 0.57
CA ASP A 141 -22.40 6.95 1.97
C ASP A 141 -21.15 7.77 2.28
N ARG A 142 -19.99 7.25 1.88
CA ARG A 142 -18.68 7.90 2.07
C ARG A 142 -18.52 9.18 1.26
N PHE A 143 -19.05 9.21 0.04
CA PHE A 143 -19.08 10.42 -0.78
C PHE A 143 -19.86 11.53 -0.09
N ILE A 144 -21.07 11.23 0.40
CA ILE A 144 -21.92 12.20 1.10
C ILE A 144 -21.21 12.67 2.38
N GLU A 145 -20.65 11.78 3.19
CA GLU A 145 -19.94 12.12 4.43
C GLU A 145 -18.76 13.09 4.23
N GLY A 146 -18.08 13.03 3.08
CA GLY A 146 -16.96 13.93 2.78
C GLY A 146 -17.37 15.28 2.16
N LEU A 147 -18.67 15.56 1.98
CA LEU A 147 -19.15 16.87 1.52
C LEU A 147 -19.24 17.89 2.65
N GLN A 148 -19.45 19.16 2.33
CA GLN A 148 -19.76 20.20 3.32
C GLN A 148 -21.13 19.96 3.96
N SER A 149 -21.28 20.32 5.23
CA SER A 149 -22.45 19.97 6.07
C SER A 149 -23.80 20.48 5.52
N ASP A 150 -23.80 21.62 4.85
CA ASP A 150 -24.95 22.20 4.17
C ASP A 150 -25.43 21.35 2.99
N ILE A 151 -24.47 20.77 2.23
CA ILE A 151 -24.77 19.87 1.12
C ILE A 151 -25.20 18.50 1.65
N GLN A 152 -24.53 18.00 2.70
CA GLN A 152 -24.89 16.73 3.35
C GLN A 152 -26.35 16.69 3.77
N ALA A 153 -26.83 17.74 4.46
CA ALA A 153 -28.21 17.83 4.93
C ALA A 153 -29.25 17.71 3.81
N ARG A 154 -28.91 18.14 2.59
CA ARG A 154 -29.79 18.08 1.41
C ARG A 154 -29.79 16.72 0.72
N LEU A 155 -28.75 15.91 0.94
CA LEU A 155 -28.53 14.63 0.27
C LEU A 155 -28.81 13.42 1.18
N LYS A 156 -28.70 13.58 2.51
CA LYS A 156 -28.84 12.49 3.49
C LYS A 156 -30.16 11.71 3.42
N HIS A 157 -31.22 12.33 2.92
CA HIS A 157 -32.56 11.73 2.81
C HIS A 157 -32.97 11.41 1.37
N LYS A 158 -32.07 11.60 0.41
CA LYS A 158 -32.34 11.28 -1.00
C LYS A 158 -31.90 9.85 -1.29
N GLU A 159 -32.79 9.11 -1.93
CA GLU A 159 -32.45 7.81 -2.51
C GLU A 159 -31.80 8.01 -3.87
N PHE A 160 -30.70 7.31 -4.08
CA PHE A 160 -30.00 7.24 -5.36
C PHE A 160 -29.87 5.78 -5.75
N PRO A 161 -30.13 5.43 -7.01
CA PRO A 161 -30.12 4.04 -7.46
C PRO A 161 -28.70 3.43 -7.53
N SER A 162 -27.67 4.26 -7.69
CA SER A 162 -26.27 3.85 -7.85
C SER A 162 -25.32 5.04 -7.66
N PHE A 163 -24.02 4.75 -7.53
CA PHE A 163 -22.95 5.75 -7.37
C PHE A 163 -22.39 6.35 -8.67
#